data_AF-A0A1I1IM64-F1
#
_entry.id   AF-A0A1I1IM64-F1
#
_cell.length_a   1.000
_cell.length_b   1.000
_cell.length_c   1.000
_cell.angle_alpha   90.00
_cell.angle_beta   90.00
_cell.angle_gamma   90.00
#
_symmetry.space_group_name_H-M   'P 1'
#
loop_
_entity.id
_entity.type
_entity.pdbx_description
1 polymer ?
#
loop_
_entity_poly.entity_id
_entity_poly.type
_entity_poly.pdbx_seq_one_letter_code
_entity_poly.pdbx_strand_id
1 'polypeptide(L)'
;MKKTFITLMAAMSLGFSYAQVPTLSNSVSFGDAASQISTGTAVNPANGTTYSTGYYWGSPSFGTNVLPAPTGGNGGEDRNIYILKLTAPYSSSSVVWAQSIEGDSVLISNSIAYDAAGDVYVTRQYQRCCNSRWHDI
;
A
#
# COMPACT_ATOMS: atom_id res chain seq x y z
N MET A 1 61.75 -22.74 9.78
CA MET A 1 60.66 -23.18 8.87
C MET A 1 59.24 -23.08 9.46
N LYS A 2 59.04 -22.84 10.77
CA LYS A 2 57.70 -22.71 11.37
C LYS A 2 57.11 -21.29 11.38
N LYS A 3 57.92 -20.24 11.15
CA LYS A 3 57.48 -18.83 11.22
C LYS A 3 56.87 -18.30 9.90
N THR A 4 57.15 -18.95 8.77
CA THR A 4 56.64 -18.57 7.45
C THR A 4 55.23 -19.08 7.17
N PHE A 5 54.73 -20.06 7.92
CA PHE A 5 53.41 -20.67 7.69
C PHE A 5 52.26 -19.84 8.31
N ILE A 6 52.53 -19.13 9.41
CA ILE A 6 51.52 -18.32 10.12
C ILE A 6 51.20 -17.02 9.36
N THR A 7 52.17 -16.46 8.65
CA THR A 7 51.98 -15.23 7.87
C THR A 7 51.09 -15.45 6.63
N LEU A 8 51.01 -16.68 6.10
CA LEU A 8 50.20 -17.00 4.93
C LEU A 8 48.70 -17.15 5.26
N MET A 9 48.35 -17.62 6.47
CA MET A 9 46.95 -17.72 6.91
C MET A 9 46.32 -16.35 7.23
N ALA A 10 47.12 -15.36 7.61
CA ALA A 10 46.64 -14.00 7.87
C ALA A 10 46.35 -13.19 6.57
N ALA A 11 46.90 -13.61 5.43
CA ALA A 11 46.68 -12.94 4.13
C ALA A 11 45.40 -13.41 3.42
N MET A 12 44.83 -14.55 3.81
CA MET A 12 43.62 -15.12 3.22
C MET A 12 42.31 -14.60 3.84
N SER A 13 42.38 -13.72 4.84
CA SER A 13 41.22 -13.13 5.52
C SER A 13 40.87 -11.71 5.06
N LEU A 14 41.45 -11.21 3.97
CA LEU A 14 40.93 -10.01 3.32
C LEU A 14 39.56 -10.33 2.71
N GLY A 15 38.52 -10.19 3.53
CA GLY A 15 37.14 -10.22 3.09
C GLY A 15 36.92 -9.09 2.09
N PHE A 16 36.72 -9.45 0.83
CA PHE A 16 36.19 -8.53 -0.17
C PHE A 16 34.83 -8.06 0.32
N SER A 17 34.73 -6.79 0.70
CA SER A 17 33.43 -6.16 0.93
C SER A 17 32.86 -5.85 -0.44
N TYR A 18 31.99 -6.72 -0.94
CA TYR A 18 31.17 -6.36 -2.10
C TYR A 18 30.22 -5.24 -1.67
N ALA A 19 30.24 -4.13 -2.39
CA ALA A 19 29.10 -3.22 -2.37
C ALA A 19 27.90 -4.05 -2.82
N GLN A 20 26.98 -4.32 -1.89
CA GLN A 20 25.74 -4.99 -2.21
C GLN A 20 25.02 -4.09 -3.23
N VAL A 21 24.73 -4.58 -4.43
CA VAL A 21 23.71 -3.94 -5.26
C VAL A 21 22.43 -3.98 -4.42
N PRO A 22 21.75 -2.85 -4.15
CA PRO A 22 20.49 -2.88 -3.43
C PRO A 22 19.52 -3.77 -4.21
N THR A 23 19.39 -5.02 -3.80
CA THR A 23 18.36 -5.89 -4.34
C THR A 23 17.05 -5.34 -3.79
N LEU A 24 16.13 -4.99 -4.68
CA LEU A 24 14.77 -4.62 -4.32
C LEU A 24 14.06 -5.90 -3.84
N SER A 25 14.42 -6.35 -2.63
CA SER A 25 14.03 -7.65 -2.08
C SER A 25 12.63 -7.65 -1.46
N ASN A 26 11.96 -6.49 -1.43
CA ASN A 26 10.71 -6.27 -0.71
C ASN A 26 9.63 -5.63 -1.59
N SER A 27 9.63 -5.89 -2.91
CA SER A 27 8.51 -5.48 -3.76
C SER A 27 7.45 -6.56 -3.77
N VAL A 28 6.26 -6.22 -3.28
CA VAL A 28 5.07 -7.07 -3.37
C VAL A 28 4.00 -6.29 -4.10
N SER A 29 3.42 -6.92 -5.11
CA SER A 29 2.22 -6.40 -5.73
C SER A 29 1.04 -6.70 -4.82
N PHE A 30 0.27 -5.67 -4.49
CA PHE A 30 -0.99 -5.79 -3.78
C PHE A 30 -2.10 -5.27 -4.70
N GLY A 31 -3.26 -5.94 -4.70
CA GLY A 31 -4.30 -5.74 -5.70
C GLY A 31 -4.42 -6.94 -6.64
N ASP A 32 -5.57 -7.07 -7.29
CA ASP A 32 -5.89 -8.13 -8.25
C ASP A 32 -6.15 -7.55 -9.67
N ALA A 33 -6.81 -8.30 -10.54
CA ALA A 33 -7.10 -7.89 -11.91
C ALA A 33 -8.15 -6.77 -12.06
N ALA A 34 -8.87 -6.38 -10.98
CA ALA A 34 -9.62 -5.13 -11.02
C ALA A 34 -8.62 -3.96 -11.16
N SER A 35 -8.94 -2.86 -11.85
CA SER A 35 -8.00 -1.72 -11.78
C SER A 35 -8.22 -0.92 -10.52
N GLN A 36 -7.13 -0.78 -9.79
CA GLN A 36 -6.96 0.17 -8.71
C GLN A 36 -5.86 1.15 -9.11
N ILE A 37 -6.01 2.40 -8.71
CA ILE A 37 -5.00 3.43 -8.90
C ILE A 37 -4.64 3.98 -7.53
N SER A 38 -3.38 3.79 -7.14
CA SER A 38 -2.82 4.38 -5.92
C SER A 38 -2.56 5.87 -6.13
N THR A 39 -2.89 6.66 -5.12
CA THR A 39 -2.80 8.12 -5.13
C THR A 39 -1.97 8.67 -3.97
N GLY A 40 -1.75 7.87 -2.93
CA GLY A 40 -1.00 8.31 -1.76
C GLY A 40 -0.45 7.15 -0.94
N THR A 41 0.67 7.41 -0.30
CA THR A 41 1.31 6.50 0.66
C THR A 41 1.89 7.31 1.82
N ALA A 42 1.73 6.80 3.04
CA ALA A 42 2.40 7.29 4.24
C ALA A 42 3.14 6.14 4.93
N VAL A 43 4.29 6.44 5.53
CA VAL A 43 5.21 5.45 6.10
C VAL A 43 5.57 5.81 7.54
N ASN A 44 5.54 4.82 8.43
CA ASN A 44 6.16 4.91 9.74
C ASN A 44 7.60 4.40 9.70
N PRO A 45 8.61 5.28 9.81
CA PRO A 45 10.01 4.89 9.70
C PRO A 45 10.50 4.06 10.89
N ALA A 46 9.83 4.11 12.05
CA ALA A 46 10.27 3.39 13.24
C ALA A 46 10.00 1.88 13.17
N ASN A 47 8.95 1.46 12.45
CA ASN A 47 8.55 0.06 12.38
C ASN A 47 8.22 -0.45 10.97
N GLY A 48 8.27 0.41 9.94
CA GLY A 48 7.94 0.03 8.57
C GLY A 48 6.45 -0.29 8.35
N THR A 49 5.56 0.25 9.18
CA THR A 49 4.12 0.24 8.86
C THR A 49 3.87 1.25 7.74
N THR A 50 3.09 0.85 6.73
CA THR A 50 2.68 1.77 5.66
C THR A 50 1.18 1.81 5.52
N TYR A 51 0.71 2.96 5.09
CA TYR A 51 -0.67 3.20 4.72
C TYR A 51 -0.70 3.64 3.26
N SER A 52 -1.54 3.02 2.44
CA SER A 52 -1.75 3.43 1.06
C SER A 52 -3.22 3.73 0.82
N THR A 53 -3.48 4.71 -0.03
CA THR A 53 -4.82 5.09 -0.45
C THR A 53 -4.89 5.24 -1.97
N GLY A 54 -6.06 5.01 -2.51
CA GLY A 54 -6.33 5.11 -3.94
C GLY A 54 -7.80 4.92 -4.21
N TYR A 55 -8.15 4.79 -5.48
CA TYR A 55 -9.50 4.45 -5.89
C TYR A 55 -9.50 3.17 -6.71
N TYR A 56 -10.62 2.47 -6.69
CA TYR A 56 -10.76 1.18 -7.35
C TYR A 56 -12.15 1.03 -7.98
N TRP A 57 -12.22 0.23 -9.03
CA TRP A 57 -13.46 -0.30 -9.60
C TRP A 57 -13.49 -1.83 -9.47
N GLY A 58 -14.68 -2.42 -9.38
CA GLY A 58 -14.82 -3.85 -9.08
C GLY A 58 -14.43 -4.22 -7.64
N SER A 59 -14.11 -5.49 -7.38
CA SER A 59 -13.88 -6.02 -6.03
C SER A 59 -12.40 -6.39 -5.79
N PRO A 60 -11.51 -5.43 -5.47
CA PRO A 60 -10.09 -5.70 -5.36
C PRO A 60 -9.76 -6.52 -4.10
N SER A 61 -8.81 -7.44 -4.25
CA SER A 61 -8.27 -8.28 -3.19
C SER A 61 -6.88 -7.81 -2.72
N PHE A 62 -6.75 -7.63 -1.41
CA PHE A 62 -5.51 -7.37 -0.69
C PHE A 62 -5.20 -8.55 0.24
N GLY A 63 -4.66 -9.62 -0.33
CA GLY A 63 -4.44 -10.87 0.39
C GLY A 63 -5.77 -11.58 0.65
N THR A 64 -6.19 -11.68 1.91
CA THR A 64 -7.51 -12.21 2.29
C THR A 64 -8.57 -11.12 2.45
N ASN A 65 -8.18 -9.83 2.38
CA ASN A 65 -9.10 -8.70 2.50
C ASN A 65 -9.64 -8.34 1.12
N VAL A 66 -10.87 -8.77 0.82
CA VAL A 66 -11.56 -8.41 -0.42
C VAL A 66 -12.49 -7.23 -0.15
N LEU A 67 -12.30 -6.14 -0.89
CA LEU A 67 -13.20 -4.99 -0.79
C LEU A 67 -14.44 -5.18 -1.69
N PRO A 68 -15.61 -4.68 -1.29
CA PRO A 68 -16.81 -4.78 -2.10
C PRO A 68 -16.71 -3.93 -3.37
N ALA A 69 -17.34 -4.39 -4.44
CA ALA A 69 -17.54 -3.59 -5.63
C ALA A 69 -18.33 -2.31 -5.30
N PRO A 70 -17.98 -1.16 -5.89
CA PRO A 70 -18.78 0.05 -5.77
C PRO A 70 -20.23 -0.18 -6.24
N THR A 71 -21.19 0.35 -5.49
CA THR A 71 -22.62 0.29 -5.80
C THR A 71 -23.17 1.72 -5.86
N GLY A 72 -23.62 2.21 -7.01
CA GLY A 72 -24.27 3.54 -7.04
C GLY A 72 -24.51 4.19 -8.41
N GLY A 73 -24.00 3.62 -9.49
CA GLY A 73 -23.88 4.30 -10.78
C GLY A 73 -24.70 3.65 -11.88
N ASN A 74 -25.44 4.50 -12.58
CA ASN A 74 -26.21 4.13 -13.77
C ASN A 74 -25.31 3.93 -15.02
N GLY A 75 -24.18 3.23 -14.92
CA GLY A 75 -23.30 3.08 -16.09
C GLY A 75 -21.91 2.45 -15.96
N GLY A 76 -21.50 1.93 -14.79
CA GLY A 76 -20.27 1.12 -14.68
C GLY A 76 -18.95 1.87 -14.43
N GLU A 77 -18.99 3.17 -14.09
CA GLU A 77 -17.79 3.96 -13.76
C GLU A 77 -17.60 4.25 -12.26
N ASP A 78 -18.39 3.59 -11.41
CA ASP A 78 -18.32 3.79 -9.97
C ASP A 78 -16.97 3.39 -9.42
N ARG A 79 -16.48 4.23 -8.52
CA ARG A 79 -15.20 4.05 -7.86
C ARG A 79 -15.35 4.34 -6.39
N ASN A 80 -14.86 3.43 -5.56
CA ASN A 80 -14.70 3.64 -4.14
C ASN A 80 -13.24 3.94 -3.83
N ILE A 81 -12.99 4.48 -2.64
CA ILE A 81 -11.63 4.70 -2.14
C ILE A 81 -11.23 3.51 -1.30
N TYR A 82 -10.01 3.00 -1.48
CA TYR A 82 -9.44 2.02 -0.56
C TYR A 82 -8.47 2.70 0.41
N ILE A 83 -8.39 2.15 1.61
CA ILE A 83 -7.30 2.38 2.56
C ILE A 83 -6.68 1.03 2.87
N LEU A 84 -5.37 0.93 2.69
CA LEU A 84 -4.61 -0.30 2.88
C LEU A 84 -3.55 -0.07 3.95
N LYS A 85 -3.53 -0.91 4.99
CA LYS A 85 -2.44 -0.94 5.98
C LYS A 85 -1.56 -2.17 5.75
N LEU A 86 -0.26 -1.94 5.63
CA LEU A 86 0.76 -2.97 5.50
C LEU A 86 1.79 -2.88 6.62
N THR A 87 2.44 -4.01 6.93
CA THR A 87 3.60 -4.05 7.83
C THR A 87 4.77 -4.81 7.19
N ALA A 88 6.00 -4.38 7.48
CA ALA A 88 7.21 -5.14 7.15
C ALA A 88 7.09 -6.59 7.69
N PRO A 89 7.63 -7.61 6.98
CA PRO A 89 8.60 -7.53 5.87
C PRO A 89 8.03 -7.37 4.44
N TYR A 90 6.78 -6.90 4.28
CA TYR A 90 6.09 -6.77 2.98
C TYR A 90 6.11 -8.07 2.16
N SER A 91 5.17 -8.95 2.48
CA SER A 91 4.83 -10.21 1.79
C SER A 91 3.30 -10.32 1.61
N SER A 92 2.77 -11.40 1.05
CA SER A 92 1.32 -11.61 0.96
C SER A 92 0.61 -11.61 2.33
N SER A 93 1.32 -11.91 3.42
CA SER A 93 0.82 -11.84 4.79
C SER A 93 1.04 -10.48 5.47
N SER A 94 1.61 -9.50 4.77
CA SER A 94 1.86 -8.16 5.31
C SER A 94 0.64 -7.25 5.32
N VAL A 95 -0.45 -7.65 4.67
CA VAL A 95 -1.71 -6.91 4.75
C VAL A 95 -2.28 -7.09 6.15
N VAL A 96 -2.30 -5.99 6.91
CA VAL A 96 -2.91 -5.95 8.24
C VAL A 96 -4.42 -5.82 8.10
N TRP A 97 -4.86 -4.89 7.25
CA TRP A 97 -6.26 -4.70 6.87
C TRP A 97 -6.37 -3.89 5.59
N ALA A 98 -7.51 -4.01 4.92
CA ALA A 98 -7.95 -3.09 3.89
C ALA A 98 -9.39 -2.65 4.18
N GLN A 99 -9.70 -1.39 3.91
CA GLN A 99 -11.03 -0.81 4.12
C GLN A 99 -11.47 -0.03 2.89
N SER A 100 -12.78 0.03 2.66
CA SER A 100 -13.39 0.84 1.62
C SER A 100 -14.07 2.06 2.21
N ILE A 101 -13.93 3.20 1.55
CA ILE A 101 -14.81 4.36 1.74
C ILE A 101 -15.73 4.43 0.52
N GLU A 102 -17.01 4.17 0.78
CA GLU A 102 -18.06 4.09 -0.23
C GLU A 102 -18.74 5.45 -0.47
N GLY A 103 -19.52 5.54 -1.54
CA GLY A 103 -20.42 6.67 -1.82
C GLY A 103 -20.97 6.69 -3.25
N ASP A 104 -22.11 7.37 -3.43
CA ASP A 104 -22.92 7.36 -4.66
C ASP A 104 -22.35 8.20 -5.84
N SER A 105 -21.04 8.46 -5.87
CA SER A 105 -20.45 9.37 -6.87
C SER A 105 -19.01 8.99 -7.23
N VAL A 106 -18.46 9.58 -8.29
CA VAL A 106 -17.03 9.42 -8.61
C VAL A 106 -16.16 9.95 -7.46
N LEU A 107 -15.47 9.02 -6.77
CA LEU A 107 -14.55 9.33 -5.69
C LEU A 107 -13.09 9.23 -6.17
N ILE A 108 -12.28 10.25 -5.84
CA ILE A 108 -10.83 10.20 -6.02
C ILE A 108 -10.18 10.53 -4.68
N SER A 109 -9.28 9.65 -4.22
CA SER A 109 -8.42 9.93 -3.08
C SER A 109 -7.33 10.94 -3.47
N ASN A 110 -7.10 11.95 -2.63
CA ASN A 110 -6.07 12.97 -2.88
C ASN A 110 -4.81 12.76 -2.04
N SER A 111 -4.97 12.36 -0.77
CA SER A 111 -3.85 12.28 0.17
C SER A 111 -4.19 11.39 1.36
N ILE A 112 -3.14 10.84 1.97
CA ILE A 112 -3.18 10.08 3.22
C ILE A 112 -2.10 10.57 4.17
N ALA A 113 -2.45 10.68 5.44
CA ALA A 113 -1.53 10.93 6.55
C ALA A 113 -1.92 10.04 7.73
N TYR A 114 -1.01 9.91 8.69
CA TYR A 114 -1.30 9.26 9.96
C TYR A 114 -0.62 10.04 11.10
N ASP A 115 -1.11 9.90 12.32
CA ASP A 115 -0.52 10.52 13.51
C ASP A 115 0.27 9.55 14.39
N ALA A 116 0.85 10.06 15.47
CA ALA A 116 1.63 9.26 16.40
C ALA A 116 0.81 8.21 17.17
N ALA A 117 -0.51 8.38 17.28
CA ALA A 117 -1.42 7.39 17.85
C ALA A 117 -1.73 6.25 16.85
N GLY A 118 -1.46 6.49 15.56
CA GLY A 118 -1.72 5.53 14.48
C GLY A 118 -3.06 5.75 13.80
N ASP A 119 -3.75 6.86 14.08
CA ASP A 119 -4.98 7.23 13.39
C ASP A 119 -4.65 7.67 11.97
N VAL A 120 -5.52 7.32 11.03
CA VAL A 120 -5.30 7.50 9.59
C VAL A 120 -6.29 8.51 9.03
N TYR A 121 -5.78 9.52 8.34
CA TYR A 121 -6.55 10.62 7.76
C TYR A 121 -6.45 10.55 6.24
N VAL A 122 -7.60 10.46 5.57
CA VAL A 122 -7.68 10.42 4.10
C VAL A 122 -8.55 11.57 3.61
N THR A 123 -8.04 12.29 2.61
CA THR A 123 -8.80 13.34 1.92
C THR A 123 -9.27 12.85 0.55
N ARG A 124 -10.48 13.26 0.14
CA ARG A 124 -11.07 12.84 -1.13
C ARG A 124 -11.76 13.99 -1.87
N GLN A 125 -11.79 13.89 -3.19
CA GLN A 125 -12.71 14.65 -4.02
C GLN A 125 -14.05 13.95 -4.06
N TYR A 126 -15.12 14.74 -3.92
CA TYR A 126 -16.49 14.28 -4.02
C TYR A 126 -17.19 15.11 -5.09
N GLN A 127 -17.63 14.48 -6.17
CA GLN A 127 -18.35 15.14 -7.25
C GLN A 127 -19.76 14.57 -7.36
N ARG A 128 -20.76 15.24 -6.75
CA ARG A 128 -22.16 14.96 -7.12
C ARG A 128 -22.43 15.62 -8.46
N CYS A 129 -22.62 14.84 -9.51
CA CYS A 129 -23.37 15.35 -10.65
C CYS A 129 -24.82 15.61 -10.22
N CYS A 130 -25.38 16.71 -10.69
CA CYS A 130 -26.70 17.23 -10.33
C CYS A 130 -27.80 16.17 -10.37
N ASN A 131 -28.13 15.60 -9.23
CA ASN A 131 -29.49 15.15 -8.92
C ASN A 131 -29.70 15.31 -7.42
N SER A 132 -29.93 16.56 -7.00
CA SER A 132 -30.73 16.80 -5.80
C SER A 132 -32.17 16.35 -6.12
N ARG A 133 -32.40 15.03 -6.08
CA ARG A 133 -33.76 14.55 -5.96
C ARG A 133 -34.18 14.82 -4.52
N TRP A 134 -34.84 15.95 -4.34
CA TRP A 134 -35.60 16.27 -3.14
C TRP A 134 -36.66 15.18 -2.95
N HIS A 135 -36.40 14.21 -2.08
CA HIS A 135 -37.29 13.25 -1.40
C HIS A 135 -36.29 12.32 -0.66
N ASP A 136 -36.17 12.26 0.65
CA ASP A 136 -37.23 12.18 1.66
C ASP A 136 -36.73 12.70 3.04
N ILE A 137 -37.58 13.50 3.70
CA ILE A 137 -37.74 13.54 5.17
C ILE A 137 -39.18 13.09 5.42
#